data_AF-D7BPI6-F1
#
_entry.id   AF-D7BPI6-F1
#
_cell.length_a   1.000
_cell.length_b   1.000
_cell.length_c   1.000
_cell.angle_alpha   90.00
_cell.angle_beta   90.00
_cell.angle_gamma   90.00
#
_symmetry.space_group_name_H-M   'P 1'
#
loop_
_entity.id
_entity.type
_entity.pdbx_description
1 polymer ?
#
loop_
_entity_poly.entity_id
_entity_poly.type
_entity_poly.pdbx_seq_one_letter_code
_entity_poly.pdbx_strand_id
1 'polypeptide(L)'
;MSVGIVVVSHSHDLAQAAVEFALQMVAGEPPHIAIAAGTDGGGLGTDAMKIMGAIEEANSGDGVVVLTDLGSAILSSDMALEFLGNPDDVALVGAPFVEGLLSAIVTAAAGANVADVCRQARNALEPKLKHIGPGQLAGTTGTSDPAPAGESVTRVRIANPQGLHARPAAQIVHLASQYDATITMTFDDETVPATSPMEIAGLGTEGGDEIELRANGAQANEALAALQELIAGGFGEAN
;
A
#
# COMPACT_ATOMS: atom_id res chain seq x y z
N MET A 1 8.08 31.82 2.04
CA MET A 1 6.90 30.95 1.97
C MET A 1 7.22 29.89 0.94
N SER A 2 6.94 28.64 1.28
CA SER A 2 7.25 27.47 0.48
C SER A 2 6.18 26.40 0.75
N VAL A 3 6.00 25.50 -0.20
CA VAL A 3 5.07 24.37 -0.08
C VAL A 3 5.40 23.56 1.18
N GLY A 4 4.41 23.38 2.05
CA GLY A 4 4.53 22.55 3.24
C GLY A 4 4.53 21.06 2.89
N ILE A 5 5.26 20.25 3.65
CA ILE A 5 5.31 18.79 3.49
C ILE A 5 4.78 18.12 4.74
N VAL A 6 3.81 17.22 4.58
CA VAL A 6 3.32 16.35 5.66
C VAL A 6 3.70 14.92 5.34
N VAL A 7 4.34 14.28 6.32
CA VAL A 7 4.79 12.90 6.23
C VAL A 7 3.91 12.03 7.10
N VAL A 8 3.12 11.16 6.47
CA VAL A 8 2.21 10.23 7.15
C VAL A 8 2.75 8.82 7.06
N SER A 9 2.92 8.18 8.21
CA SER A 9 3.51 6.83 8.28
C SER A 9 2.95 6.06 9.46
N HIS A 10 2.89 4.74 9.35
CA HIS A 10 2.61 3.89 10.50
C HIS A 10 3.74 3.95 11.53
N SER A 11 4.97 4.12 11.06
CA SER A 11 6.17 4.14 11.90
C SER A 11 6.74 5.55 11.99
N HIS A 12 6.82 6.07 13.21
CA HIS A 12 7.49 7.33 13.50
C HIS A 12 8.98 7.27 13.11
N ASP A 13 9.67 6.19 13.47
CA ASP A 13 11.10 6.02 13.16
C ASP A 13 11.37 6.01 11.65
N LEU A 14 10.50 5.36 10.87
CA LEU A 14 10.60 5.36 9.40
C LEU A 14 10.40 6.76 8.82
N ALA A 15 9.35 7.47 9.26
CA ALA A 15 9.08 8.83 8.80
C ALA A 15 10.24 9.78 9.15
N GLN A 16 10.71 9.71 10.39
CA GLN A 16 11.84 10.50 10.88
C GLN A 16 13.10 10.23 10.05
N ALA A 17 13.46 8.96 9.86
CA ALA A 17 14.64 8.59 9.07
C ALA A 17 14.53 9.02 7.60
N ALA A 18 13.35 8.92 6.99
CA ALA A 18 13.13 9.36 5.61
C ALA A 18 13.27 10.89 5.47
N VAL A 19 12.73 11.65 6.41
CA VAL A 19 12.88 13.12 6.46
C VAL A 19 14.34 13.51 6.68
N GLU A 20 15.01 12.93 7.67
CA GLU A 20 16.41 13.20 7.96
C GLU A 20 17.31 12.91 6.76
N PHE A 21 17.05 11.81 6.05
CA PHE A 21 17.75 11.46 4.83
C PHE A 21 17.52 12.49 3.73
N ALA A 22 16.27 12.91 3.50
CA ALA A 22 15.93 13.92 2.50
C ALA A 22 16.59 15.28 2.80
N LEU A 23 16.64 15.67 4.07
CA LEU A 23 17.27 16.92 4.51
C LEU A 23 18.78 16.98 4.22
N GLN A 24 19.48 15.84 4.10
CA GLN A 24 20.89 15.83 3.68
C GLN A 24 21.10 16.34 2.24
N MET A 25 20.04 16.36 1.42
CA MET A 25 20.10 16.74 0.01
C MET A 25 19.56 18.17 -0.23
N VAL A 26 19.08 18.85 0.80
CA VAL A 26 18.58 20.23 0.72
C VAL A 26 19.74 21.22 0.73
N ALA A 27 19.89 21.96 -0.36
CA ALA A 27 20.87 23.04 -0.49
C ALA A 27 20.23 24.40 -0.11
N GLY A 28 19.88 24.60 1.16
CA GLY A 28 19.25 25.84 1.61
C GLY A 28 18.43 25.68 2.89
N GLU A 29 17.46 26.58 3.06
CA GLU A 29 16.48 26.48 4.14
C GLU A 29 15.48 25.36 3.80
N PRO A 30 15.22 24.43 4.74
CA PRO A 30 14.23 23.38 4.51
C PRO A 30 12.81 23.98 4.44
N PRO A 31 11.88 23.34 3.70
CA PRO A 31 10.48 23.70 3.76
C PRO A 31 9.92 23.41 5.17
N HIS A 32 8.70 23.88 5.44
CA HIS A 32 7.96 23.44 6.61
C HIS A 32 7.63 21.95 6.46
N ILE A 33 8.07 21.13 7.40
CA ILE A 33 7.84 19.69 7.41
C ILE A 33 7.19 19.31 8.74
N ALA A 34 6.06 18.62 8.68
CA ALA A 34 5.40 18.04 9.84
C ALA A 34 5.24 16.53 9.68
N ILE A 35 5.47 15.77 10.75
CA ILE A 35 5.35 14.30 10.76
C ILE A 35 4.11 13.91 11.55
N ALA A 36 3.20 13.17 10.92
CA ALA A 36 2.06 12.53 11.55
C ALA A 36 2.22 11.01 11.44
N ALA A 37 2.90 10.41 12.43
CA ALA A 37 3.24 9.00 12.38
C ALA A 37 3.12 8.30 13.73
N GLY A 38 2.67 7.05 13.69
CA GLY A 38 2.46 6.22 14.88
C GLY A 38 1.26 6.62 15.73
N THR A 39 0.91 5.72 16.65
CA THR A 39 -0.14 5.93 17.67
C THR A 39 0.39 6.75 18.85
N ASP A 40 -0.50 7.25 19.72
CA ASP A 40 -0.10 7.95 20.96
C ASP A 40 0.76 7.12 21.91
N GLY A 41 0.66 5.78 21.82
CA GLY A 41 1.47 4.85 22.58
C GLY A 41 2.86 4.57 21.98
N GLY A 42 3.24 5.25 20.89
CA GLY A 42 4.50 5.01 20.18
C GLY A 42 4.53 3.72 19.36
N GLY A 43 3.39 3.03 19.24
CA GLY A 43 3.24 1.84 18.39
C GLY A 43 2.92 2.19 16.94
N LEU A 44 3.00 1.19 16.06
CA LEU A 44 2.66 1.34 14.64
C LEU A 44 1.19 1.71 14.44
N GLY A 45 0.91 2.71 13.61
CA GLY A 45 -0.46 3.12 13.26
C GLY A 45 -0.54 4.56 12.74
N THR A 46 -1.74 4.99 12.36
CA THR A 46 -2.03 6.34 11.88
C THR A 46 -3.23 6.94 12.61
N ASP A 47 -3.26 8.27 12.70
CA ASP A 47 -4.29 9.02 13.44
C ASP A 47 -4.68 10.27 12.64
N ALA A 48 -5.97 10.38 12.29
CA ALA A 48 -6.47 11.48 11.46
C ALA A 48 -6.37 12.85 12.12
N MET A 49 -6.52 12.93 13.45
CA MET A 49 -6.40 14.20 14.17
C MET A 49 -4.94 14.69 14.19
N LYS A 50 -3.98 13.76 14.31
CA LYS A 50 -2.55 14.10 14.14
C LYS A 50 -2.23 14.57 12.74
N ILE A 51 -2.79 13.90 11.73
CA ILE A 51 -2.59 14.29 10.32
C ILE A 51 -3.15 15.68 10.07
N MET A 52 -4.38 15.96 10.54
CA MET A 52 -5.01 17.28 10.44
C MET A 52 -4.13 18.36 11.10
N GLY A 53 -3.66 18.13 12.33
CA GLY A 53 -2.78 19.05 13.03
C GLY A 53 -1.44 19.27 12.31
N ALA A 54 -0.85 18.21 11.74
CA ALA A 54 0.37 18.32 10.96
C ALA A 54 0.18 19.12 9.65
N ILE A 55 -0.99 18.99 9.01
CA ILE A 55 -1.35 19.81 7.84
C ILE A 55 -1.44 21.28 8.22
N GLU A 56 -2.12 21.60 9.33
CA GLU A 56 -2.20 22.98 9.82
C GLU A 56 -0.83 23.55 10.20
N GLU A 57 0.04 22.75 10.83
CA GLU A 57 1.40 23.12 11.20
C GLU A 57 2.29 23.38 9.97
N ALA A 58 2.19 22.56 8.93
CA ALA A 58 3.00 22.68 7.72
C ALA A 58 2.50 23.79 6.78
N ASN A 59 1.26 24.26 6.93
CA ASN A 59 0.65 25.22 6.01
C ASN A 59 1.20 26.64 6.21
N SER A 60 1.94 27.14 5.22
CA SER A 60 2.44 28.52 5.17
C SER A 60 1.74 29.42 4.14
N GLY A 61 0.68 28.91 3.49
CA GLY A 61 -0.11 29.63 2.48
C GLY A 61 0.19 29.30 1.02
N ASP A 62 1.25 28.53 0.73
CA ASP A 62 1.65 28.10 -0.63
C ASP A 62 1.20 26.66 -0.98
N GLY A 63 0.27 26.12 -0.18
CA GLY A 63 -0.23 24.74 -0.28
C GLY A 63 0.60 23.72 0.52
N VAL A 64 0.02 22.54 0.72
CA VAL A 64 0.60 21.43 1.49
C VAL A 64 0.57 20.15 0.67
N VAL A 65 1.67 19.40 0.66
CA VAL A 65 1.77 18.08 0.04
C VAL A 65 1.87 17.01 1.12
N VAL A 66 0.96 16.04 1.07
CA VAL A 66 0.89 14.91 1.99
C VAL A 66 1.38 13.65 1.28
N LEU A 67 2.36 12.96 1.86
CA LEU A 67 2.83 11.65 1.41
C LEU A 67 2.59 10.58 2.48
N THR A 68 2.11 9.42 2.04
CA THR A 68 1.73 8.29 2.90
C THR A 68 2.58 7.05 2.60
N ASP A 69 2.78 6.17 3.58
CA ASP A 69 3.50 4.90 3.40
C ASP A 69 2.63 3.78 2.80
N LEU A 70 1.56 3.38 3.48
CA LEU A 70 0.72 2.22 3.18
C LEU A 70 -0.77 2.58 3.19
N GLY A 71 -1.61 1.70 2.64
CA GLY A 71 -3.02 1.97 2.36
C GLY A 71 -3.86 2.58 3.49
N SER A 72 -3.73 2.12 4.74
CA SER A 72 -4.49 2.69 5.87
C SER A 72 -4.11 4.14 6.20
N ALA A 73 -2.88 4.56 5.87
CA ALA A 73 -2.48 5.96 6.01
C ALA A 73 -3.21 6.87 5.02
N ILE A 74 -3.60 6.34 3.85
CA ILE A 74 -4.42 7.06 2.86
C ILE A 74 -5.80 7.31 3.46
N LEU A 75 -6.47 6.28 4.00
CA LEU A 75 -7.79 6.42 4.62
C LEU A 75 -7.79 7.39 5.80
N SER A 76 -6.77 7.33 6.67
CA SER A 76 -6.62 8.31 7.76
C SER A 76 -6.37 9.73 7.24
N SER A 77 -5.67 9.88 6.11
CA SER A 77 -5.43 11.18 5.50
C SER A 77 -6.69 11.75 4.87
N ASP A 78 -7.47 10.95 4.13
CA ASP A 78 -8.77 11.36 3.58
C ASP A 78 -9.72 11.81 4.69
N MET A 79 -9.81 11.05 5.79
CA MET A 79 -10.61 11.44 6.95
C MET A 79 -10.12 12.75 7.58
N ALA A 80 -8.80 12.99 7.63
CA ALA A 80 -8.25 14.25 8.13
C ALA A 80 -8.65 15.44 7.24
N LEU A 81 -8.68 15.26 5.92
CA LEU A 81 -9.08 16.30 4.96
C LEU A 81 -10.55 16.72 5.15
N GLU A 82 -11.44 15.81 5.57
CA GLU A 82 -12.85 16.12 5.86
C GLU A 82 -13.03 17.10 7.02
N PHE A 83 -12.06 17.16 7.94
CA PHE A 83 -12.10 18.08 9.09
C PHE A 83 -11.46 19.45 8.79
N LEU A 84 -10.77 19.60 7.66
CA LEU A 84 -10.11 20.85 7.31
C LEU A 84 -11.09 21.90 6.80
N GLY A 85 -10.88 23.15 7.21
CA GLY A 85 -11.68 24.28 6.72
C GLY A 85 -11.40 24.67 5.25
N ASN A 86 -10.22 24.32 4.72
CA ASN A 86 -9.83 24.59 3.34
C ASN A 86 -9.02 23.42 2.75
N PRO A 87 -9.66 22.33 2.32
CA PRO A 87 -8.96 21.15 1.79
C PRO A 87 -8.35 21.37 0.40
N ASP A 88 -8.78 22.38 -0.36
CA ASP A 88 -8.34 22.62 -1.75
C ASP A 88 -6.84 23.01 -1.86
N ASP A 89 -6.24 23.48 -0.76
CA ASP A 89 -4.81 23.82 -0.69
C ASP A 89 -3.92 22.61 -0.34
N VAL A 90 -4.51 21.42 -0.15
CA VAL A 90 -3.82 20.22 0.30
C VAL A 90 -3.86 19.14 -0.78
N ALA A 91 -2.70 18.60 -1.13
CA ALA A 91 -2.57 17.53 -2.11
C ALA A 91 -2.08 16.23 -1.46
N LEU A 92 -2.93 15.21 -1.42
CA LEU A 92 -2.54 13.84 -1.09
C LEU A 92 -1.91 13.17 -2.33
N VAL A 93 -0.64 12.77 -2.24
CA VAL A 93 0.14 12.33 -3.41
C VAL A 93 0.52 10.85 -3.32
N GLY A 94 0.03 10.07 -4.29
CA GLY A 94 0.48 8.69 -4.49
C GLY A 94 1.91 8.64 -5.06
N ALA A 95 2.89 8.32 -4.23
CA ALA A 95 4.29 8.18 -4.62
C ALA A 95 4.96 7.10 -3.74
N PRO A 96 6.07 6.47 -4.21
CA PRO A 96 6.88 5.63 -3.34
C PRO A 96 7.37 6.45 -2.15
N PHE A 97 7.17 5.96 -0.93
CA PHE A 97 7.30 6.77 0.27
C PHE A 97 8.66 7.49 0.37
N VAL A 98 9.78 6.77 0.28
CA VAL A 98 11.12 7.35 0.46
C VAL A 98 11.55 8.18 -0.74
N GLU A 99 11.50 7.63 -1.95
CA GLU A 99 11.92 8.35 -3.17
C GLU A 99 11.04 9.60 -3.42
N GLY A 100 9.74 9.48 -3.16
CA GLY A 100 8.76 10.55 -3.27
C GLY A 100 9.00 11.66 -2.25
N LEU A 101 9.23 11.32 -0.97
CA LEU A 101 9.54 12.29 0.08
C LEU A 101 10.80 13.08 -0.24
N LEU A 102 11.86 12.38 -0.64
CA LEU A 102 13.11 13.02 -1.05
C LEU A 102 12.87 14.03 -2.18
N SER A 103 12.18 13.61 -3.24
CA SER A 103 11.88 14.49 -4.38
C SER A 103 11.01 15.66 -3.98
N ALA A 104 10.00 15.45 -3.13
CA ALA A 104 9.10 16.49 -2.67
C ALA A 104 9.83 17.55 -1.84
N ILE A 105 10.59 17.13 -0.82
CA ILE A 105 11.31 18.01 0.11
C ILE A 105 12.35 18.85 -0.64
N VAL A 106 13.17 18.23 -1.50
CA VAL A 106 14.19 18.96 -2.28
C VAL A 106 13.54 19.94 -3.25
N THR A 107 12.44 19.57 -3.89
CA THR A 107 11.73 20.42 -4.85
C THR A 107 11.03 21.60 -4.16
N ALA A 108 10.41 21.38 -3.00
CA ALA A 108 9.82 22.42 -2.19
C ALA A 108 10.88 23.38 -1.63
N ALA A 109 12.03 22.87 -1.17
CA ALA A 109 13.17 23.69 -0.73
C ALA A 109 13.72 24.58 -1.86
N ALA A 110 13.65 24.13 -3.10
CA ALA A 110 14.03 24.91 -4.28
C ALA A 110 13.00 26.01 -4.66
N GLY A 111 11.91 26.14 -3.92
CA GLY A 111 10.87 27.16 -4.13
C GLY A 111 9.89 26.83 -5.25
N ALA A 112 9.75 25.56 -5.62
CA ALA A 112 8.75 25.14 -6.60
C ALA A 112 7.32 25.23 -6.04
N ASN A 113 6.34 25.38 -6.93
CA ASN A 113 4.92 25.38 -6.54
C ASN A 113 4.39 23.97 -6.24
N VAL A 114 3.23 23.89 -5.58
CA VAL A 114 2.60 22.62 -5.14
C VAL A 114 2.43 21.61 -6.30
N ALA A 115 2.04 22.07 -7.49
CA ALA A 115 1.83 21.19 -8.64
C ALA A 115 3.14 20.55 -9.13
N ASP A 116 4.24 21.31 -9.10
CA ASP A 116 5.57 20.82 -9.44
C ASP A 116 6.10 19.84 -8.40
N VAL A 117 5.91 20.13 -7.11
CA VAL A 117 6.27 19.22 -6.00
C VAL A 117 5.52 17.89 -6.14
N CYS A 118 4.20 17.92 -6.34
CA CYS A 118 3.39 16.72 -6.56
C CYS A 118 3.84 15.92 -7.79
N ARG A 119 4.24 16.60 -8.88
CA ARG A 119 4.74 15.92 -10.08
C ARG A 119 6.07 15.21 -9.83
N GLN A 120 7.01 15.87 -9.16
CA GLN A 120 8.33 15.27 -8.87
C GLN A 120 8.20 14.07 -7.92
N ALA A 121 7.36 14.19 -6.89
CA ALA A 121 7.09 13.09 -5.96
C ALA A 121 6.54 11.83 -6.69
N ARG A 122 5.50 11.98 -7.52
CA ARG A 122 4.90 10.86 -8.28
C ARG A 122 5.91 10.16 -9.20
N ASN A 123 6.78 10.93 -9.83
CA ASN A 123 7.71 10.43 -10.83
C ASN A 123 9.03 9.92 -10.21
N ALA A 124 9.17 9.93 -8.88
CA ALA A 124 10.41 9.61 -8.20
C ALA A 124 10.88 8.16 -8.41
N LEU A 125 9.98 7.24 -8.80
CA LEU A 125 10.35 5.86 -9.14
C LEU A 125 11.00 5.73 -10.53
N GLU A 126 10.73 6.65 -11.46
CA GLU A 126 11.14 6.53 -12.85
C GLU A 126 12.65 6.33 -13.06
N PRO A 127 13.55 7.04 -12.36
CA PRO A 127 14.99 6.86 -12.56
C PRO A 127 15.44 5.43 -12.24
N LYS A 128 14.85 4.82 -11.19
CA LYS A 128 15.13 3.45 -10.78
C LYS A 128 14.63 2.47 -11.84
N LEU A 129 13.41 2.63 -12.31
CA LEU A 129 12.86 1.80 -13.39
C LEU A 129 13.67 1.90 -14.68
N LYS A 130 14.14 3.10 -15.05
CA LYS A 130 15.00 3.29 -16.24
C LYS A 130 16.36 2.63 -16.07
N HIS A 131 16.89 2.56 -14.85
CA HIS A 131 18.22 2.02 -14.59
C HIS A 131 18.25 0.49 -14.43
N ILE A 132 17.30 -0.06 -13.68
CA ILE A 132 17.28 -1.49 -13.31
C ILE A 132 16.04 -2.25 -13.82
N GLY A 133 15.14 -1.59 -14.54
CA GLY A 133 13.87 -2.18 -14.99
C GLY A 133 12.87 -2.39 -13.84
N PRO A 134 11.70 -3.01 -14.12
CA PRO A 134 10.69 -3.32 -13.12
C PRO A 134 11.08 -4.48 -12.18
N GLY A 135 12.27 -5.06 -12.33
CA GLY A 135 12.68 -6.25 -11.60
C GLY A 135 12.09 -7.52 -12.22
N GLN A 136 12.75 -8.03 -13.25
CA GLN A 136 12.53 -9.40 -13.72
C GLN A 136 13.75 -10.24 -13.38
N LEU A 137 13.53 -11.41 -12.79
CA LEU A 137 14.57 -12.43 -12.69
C LEU A 137 14.99 -12.80 -14.12
N ALA A 138 16.29 -12.81 -14.38
CA ALA A 138 16.80 -13.29 -15.66
C ALA A 138 16.33 -14.74 -15.86
N GLY A 139 15.40 -14.96 -16.79
CA GLY A 139 14.78 -16.26 -17.05
C GLY A 139 13.31 -16.41 -16.65
N THR A 140 12.68 -15.42 -16.00
CA THR A 140 11.20 -15.40 -15.83
C THR A 140 10.58 -14.75 -17.06
N THR A 141 10.60 -15.46 -18.18
CA THR A 141 9.72 -15.14 -19.31
C THR A 141 8.28 -15.42 -18.90
N GLY A 142 7.52 -14.36 -18.69
CA GLY A 142 6.07 -14.37 -18.82
C GLY A 142 5.29 -14.94 -17.63
N THR A 143 4.43 -14.10 -17.07
CA THR A 143 3.01 -14.46 -16.92
C THR A 143 2.46 -14.87 -18.29
N SER A 144 2.87 -16.04 -18.79
CA SER A 144 2.12 -16.73 -19.82
C SER A 144 0.90 -17.29 -19.14
N ASP A 145 -0.27 -16.86 -19.59
CA ASP A 145 -1.51 -17.64 -19.43
C ASP A 145 -1.17 -19.10 -19.75
N PRO A 146 -1.20 -20.04 -18.79
CA PRO A 146 -0.86 -21.41 -19.10
C PRO A 146 -2.02 -22.02 -19.88
N ALA A 147 -1.77 -22.37 -21.14
CA ALA A 147 -2.59 -23.32 -21.89
C ALA A 147 -2.76 -24.63 -21.09
N PRO A 148 -3.86 -25.38 -21.29
CA PRO A 148 -4.45 -26.19 -20.23
C PRO A 148 -3.66 -27.48 -19.98
N ALA A 149 -3.14 -27.60 -18.76
CA ALA A 149 -2.80 -28.87 -18.13
C ALA A 149 -3.35 -28.85 -16.69
N GLY A 150 -4.35 -29.69 -16.41
CA GLY A 150 -4.88 -29.91 -15.06
C GLY A 150 -5.44 -28.68 -14.36
N GLU A 151 -6.12 -27.79 -15.09
CA GLU A 151 -6.84 -26.68 -14.46
C GLU A 151 -7.94 -27.23 -13.53
N SER A 152 -7.85 -26.84 -12.27
CA SER A 152 -8.81 -27.19 -11.23
C SER A 152 -9.46 -25.90 -10.74
N VAL A 153 -10.77 -25.93 -10.55
CA VAL A 153 -11.55 -24.79 -10.09
C VAL A 153 -12.45 -25.26 -8.96
N THR A 154 -12.54 -24.48 -7.90
CA THR A 154 -13.47 -24.70 -6.80
C THR A 154 -14.01 -23.37 -6.28
N ARG A 155 -15.10 -23.43 -5.53
CA ARG A 155 -15.67 -22.27 -4.84
C ARG A 155 -15.72 -22.55 -3.36
N VAL A 156 -15.45 -21.51 -2.56
CA VAL A 156 -15.45 -21.61 -1.12
C VAL A 156 -16.09 -20.38 -0.51
N ARG A 157 -16.86 -20.62 0.56
CA ARG A 157 -17.46 -19.57 1.36
C ARG A 157 -16.49 -19.12 2.43
N ILE A 158 -16.28 -17.81 2.55
CA ILE A 158 -15.42 -17.24 3.57
C ILE A 158 -16.12 -17.35 4.93
N ALA A 159 -15.57 -18.14 5.84
CA ALA A 159 -16.15 -18.31 7.18
C ALA A 159 -15.79 -17.16 8.13
N ASN A 160 -14.66 -16.48 7.88
CA ASN A 160 -14.22 -15.38 8.73
C ASN A 160 -15.16 -14.17 8.57
N PRO A 161 -15.77 -13.65 9.65
CA PRO A 161 -16.69 -12.51 9.58
C PRO A 161 -16.04 -11.22 9.05
N GLN A 162 -14.72 -11.07 9.18
CA GLN A 162 -13.97 -9.89 8.71
C GLN A 162 -13.45 -10.04 7.27
N GLY A 163 -13.82 -11.12 6.57
CA GLY A 163 -13.36 -11.38 5.20
C GLY A 163 -11.86 -11.68 5.11
N LEU A 164 -11.28 -11.51 3.92
CA LEU A 164 -9.87 -11.78 3.64
C LEU A 164 -8.95 -10.59 3.91
N HIS A 165 -8.99 -10.01 5.11
CA HIS A 165 -8.06 -8.94 5.49
C HIS A 165 -6.60 -9.43 5.55
N ALA A 166 -5.67 -8.52 5.86
CA ALA A 166 -4.22 -8.76 5.77
C ALA A 166 -3.71 -10.05 6.44
N ARG A 167 -4.34 -10.49 7.55
CA ARG A 167 -3.89 -11.69 8.29
C ARG A 167 -4.34 -13.00 7.61
N PRO A 168 -5.63 -13.25 7.33
CA PRO A 168 -6.08 -14.35 6.46
C PRO A 168 -5.36 -14.38 5.11
N ALA A 169 -5.19 -13.21 4.47
CA ALA A 169 -4.50 -13.10 3.20
C ALA A 169 -3.04 -13.59 3.28
N ALA A 170 -2.32 -13.26 4.35
CA ALA A 170 -0.96 -13.77 4.58
C ALA A 170 -0.92 -15.29 4.80
N GLN A 171 -1.91 -15.86 5.48
CA GLN A 171 -2.00 -17.32 5.67
C GLN A 171 -2.30 -18.05 4.35
N ILE A 172 -3.18 -17.48 3.51
CA ILE A 172 -3.46 -18.00 2.16
C ILE A 172 -2.18 -18.05 1.34
N VAL A 173 -1.44 -16.94 1.27
CA VAL A 173 -0.17 -16.88 0.51
C VAL A 173 0.84 -17.88 1.05
N HIS A 174 0.95 -17.99 2.38
CA HIS A 174 1.85 -18.96 2.99
C HIS A 174 1.50 -20.39 2.60
N LEU A 175 0.22 -20.79 2.68
CA LEU A 175 -0.23 -22.13 2.32
C LEU A 175 -0.09 -22.39 0.82
N ALA A 176 -0.52 -21.45 -0.02
CA ALA A 176 -0.41 -21.53 -1.48
C ALA A 176 1.04 -21.77 -1.93
N SER A 177 2.02 -21.11 -1.30
CA SER A 177 3.44 -21.24 -1.63
C SER A 177 4.05 -22.62 -1.37
N GLN A 178 3.35 -23.51 -0.67
CA GLN A 178 3.81 -24.88 -0.37
C GLN A 178 3.55 -25.87 -1.51
N TYR A 179 2.82 -25.44 -2.54
CA TYR A 179 2.40 -26.30 -3.65
C TYR A 179 3.03 -25.86 -4.97
N ASP A 180 3.38 -26.84 -5.80
CA ASP A 180 3.73 -26.64 -7.21
C ASP A 180 2.46 -26.41 -8.05
N ALA A 181 1.85 -25.25 -7.82
CA ALA A 181 0.67 -24.78 -8.52
C ALA A 181 0.64 -23.25 -8.57
N THR A 182 0.26 -22.69 -9.73
CA THR A 182 -0.16 -21.30 -9.86
C THR A 182 -1.61 -21.19 -9.43
N ILE A 183 -1.91 -20.29 -8.49
CA ILE A 183 -3.24 -20.16 -7.89
C ILE A 183 -3.72 -18.72 -8.03
N THR A 184 -4.97 -18.57 -8.46
CA THR A 184 -5.67 -17.29 -8.57
C THR A 184 -6.97 -17.35 -7.77
N MET A 185 -7.38 -16.20 -7.26
CA MET A 185 -8.60 -16.00 -6.48
C MET A 185 -9.44 -14.96 -7.20
N THR A 186 -10.72 -15.26 -7.40
CA THR A 186 -11.66 -14.33 -8.04
C THR A 186 -12.83 -14.06 -7.09
N PHE A 187 -13.13 -12.78 -6.92
CA PHE A 187 -14.32 -12.28 -6.24
C PHE A 187 -14.95 -11.22 -7.13
N ASP A 188 -16.25 -11.33 -7.37
CA ASP A 188 -16.95 -10.58 -8.43
C ASP A 188 -16.20 -10.66 -9.79
N ASP A 189 -15.78 -9.51 -10.33
CA ASP A 189 -15.07 -9.39 -11.61
C ASP A 189 -13.55 -9.21 -11.43
N GLU A 190 -13.03 -9.26 -10.19
CA GLU A 190 -11.61 -9.06 -9.88
C GLU A 190 -10.89 -10.37 -9.59
N THR A 191 -9.81 -10.63 -10.33
CA THR A 191 -8.95 -11.80 -10.16
C THR A 191 -7.55 -11.38 -9.72
N VAL A 192 -7.08 -11.96 -8.61
CA VAL A 192 -5.75 -11.70 -8.05
C VAL A 192 -4.94 -12.99 -7.87
N PRO A 193 -3.61 -12.95 -7.95
CA PRO A 193 -2.77 -14.10 -7.65
C PRO A 193 -2.74 -14.38 -6.14
N ALA A 194 -2.74 -15.65 -5.75
CA ALA A 194 -2.61 -16.07 -4.35
C ALA A 194 -1.17 -15.95 -3.80
N THR A 195 -0.41 -14.96 -4.27
CA THR A 195 0.99 -14.70 -3.90
C THR A 195 1.19 -13.34 -3.22
N SER A 196 0.16 -12.49 -3.22
CA SER A 196 0.22 -11.12 -2.73
C SER A 196 -0.83 -10.91 -1.64
N PRO A 197 -0.44 -10.83 -0.35
CA PRO A 197 -1.40 -10.62 0.73
C PRO A 197 -2.17 -9.30 0.57
N MET A 198 -1.56 -8.29 -0.05
CA MET A 198 -2.19 -6.98 -0.26
C MET A 198 -3.25 -7.01 -1.36
N GLU A 199 -3.00 -7.69 -2.47
CA GLU A 199 -4.00 -7.83 -3.55
C GLU A 199 -5.19 -8.67 -3.08
N ILE A 200 -4.94 -9.75 -2.34
CA ILE A 200 -6.01 -10.57 -1.74
C ILE A 200 -6.85 -9.73 -0.76
N ALA A 201 -6.21 -8.93 0.10
CA ALA A 201 -6.93 -8.05 1.01
C ALA A 201 -7.65 -6.88 0.30
N GLY A 202 -7.17 -6.51 -0.88
CA GLY A 202 -7.78 -5.50 -1.75
C GLY A 202 -9.09 -5.93 -2.41
N LEU A 203 -9.38 -7.25 -2.48
CA LEU A 203 -10.61 -7.78 -3.06
C LEU A 203 -11.89 -7.32 -2.32
N GLY A 204 -11.77 -6.80 -1.09
CA GLY A 204 -12.91 -6.22 -0.37
C GLY A 204 -13.99 -7.23 0.06
N THR A 205 -13.64 -8.51 0.19
CA THR A 205 -14.56 -9.57 0.63
C THR A 205 -14.99 -9.41 2.09
N GLU A 206 -16.19 -9.87 2.43
CA GLU A 206 -16.75 -9.97 3.77
C GLU A 206 -17.05 -11.43 4.17
N GLY A 207 -17.43 -11.63 5.44
CA GLY A 207 -17.84 -12.94 5.91
C GLY A 207 -19.12 -13.45 5.25
N GLY A 208 -19.08 -14.67 4.74
CA GLY A 208 -20.19 -15.30 4.04
C GLY A 208 -20.16 -15.11 2.53
N ASP A 209 -19.22 -14.35 1.99
CA ASP A 209 -18.99 -14.23 0.55
C ASP A 209 -18.45 -15.55 -0.04
N GLU A 210 -18.74 -15.77 -1.32
CA GLU A 210 -18.23 -16.91 -2.08
C GLU A 210 -17.15 -16.42 -3.05
N ILE A 211 -15.99 -17.08 -3.02
CA ILE A 211 -14.88 -16.79 -3.92
C ILE A 211 -14.56 -18.00 -4.78
N GLU A 212 -14.11 -17.76 -6.01
CA GLU A 212 -13.62 -18.80 -6.91
C GLU A 212 -12.10 -18.92 -6.78
N LEU A 213 -11.62 -20.14 -6.55
CA LEU A 213 -10.20 -20.47 -6.55
C LEU A 213 -9.90 -21.29 -7.79
N ARG A 214 -8.89 -20.89 -8.54
CA ARG A 214 -8.42 -21.59 -9.73
C ARG A 214 -6.94 -21.90 -9.56
N ALA A 215 -6.59 -23.17 -9.77
CA ALA A 215 -5.21 -23.65 -9.67
C ALA A 215 -4.80 -24.42 -10.92
N ASN A 216 -3.54 -24.24 -11.32
CA ASN A 216 -2.92 -24.97 -12.42
C ASN A 216 -1.50 -25.38 -12.00
N GLY A 217 -1.17 -26.66 -12.15
CA GLY A 217 0.13 -27.22 -11.79
C GLY A 217 0.03 -28.66 -11.31
N ALA A 218 1.18 -29.25 -11.01
CA ALA A 218 1.28 -30.66 -10.59
C ALA A 218 0.49 -30.95 -9.30
N GLN A 219 0.33 -29.93 -8.44
CA GLN A 219 -0.36 -30.04 -7.15
C GLN A 219 -1.64 -29.19 -7.07
N ALA A 220 -2.29 -28.90 -8.21
CA ALA A 220 -3.44 -28.00 -8.26
C ALA A 220 -4.61 -28.47 -7.36
N ASN A 221 -4.95 -29.76 -7.38
CA ASN A 221 -6.05 -30.29 -6.58
C ASN A 221 -5.74 -30.28 -5.08
N GLU A 222 -4.51 -30.67 -4.68
CA GLU A 222 -4.10 -30.63 -3.28
C GLU A 222 -4.09 -29.20 -2.73
N ALA A 223 -3.60 -28.24 -3.53
CA ALA A 223 -3.58 -26.83 -3.16
C ALA A 223 -5.00 -26.29 -2.94
N LEU A 224 -5.93 -26.57 -3.85
CA LEU A 224 -7.32 -26.12 -3.73
C LEU A 224 -8.06 -26.78 -2.56
N ALA A 225 -7.77 -28.05 -2.25
CA ALA A 225 -8.38 -28.72 -1.10
C ALA A 225 -7.90 -28.09 0.23
N ALA A 226 -6.60 -27.84 0.36
CA ALA A 226 -6.03 -27.23 1.55
C ALA A 226 -6.50 -25.77 1.75
N LEU A 227 -6.55 -25.00 0.66
CA LEU A 227 -7.08 -23.63 0.72
C LEU A 227 -8.57 -23.59 1.07
N GLN A 228 -9.38 -24.50 0.51
CA GLN A 228 -10.80 -24.61 0.88
C GLN A 228 -10.96 -24.89 2.37
N GLU A 229 -10.20 -25.83 2.92
CA GLU A 229 -10.25 -26.17 4.34
C GLU A 229 -9.84 -24.97 5.21
N LEU A 230 -8.78 -24.26 4.84
CA LEU A 230 -8.31 -23.08 5.55
C LEU A 230 -9.36 -21.97 5.57
N ILE A 231 -9.97 -21.67 4.41
CA ILE A 231 -10.94 -20.58 4.24
C ILE A 231 -12.27 -20.93 4.93
N ALA A 232 -12.77 -22.16 4.73
CA ALA A 232 -14.00 -22.63 5.38
C ALA A 232 -13.83 -22.83 6.89
N GLY A 233 -12.60 -23.11 7.35
CA GLY A 233 -12.24 -23.22 8.76
C GLY A 233 -12.05 -21.88 9.48
N GLY A 234 -12.17 -20.75 8.78
CA GLY A 234 -12.09 -19.41 9.37
C GLY A 234 -10.70 -19.04 9.89
N PHE A 235 -9.63 -19.65 9.34
CA PHE A 235 -8.23 -19.28 9.65
C PHE A 235 -7.82 -19.49 11.13
N GLY A 236 -8.62 -20.22 11.91
CA GLY A 236 -8.41 -20.38 13.35
C GLY A 236 -8.67 -19.11 14.17
N GLU A 237 -9.28 -18.10 13.57
CA GLU A 237 -9.71 -16.88 14.26
C GLU A 237 -11.07 -17.14 14.93
N ALA A 238 -11.25 -16.70 16.17
CA ALA A 238 -12.49 -16.91 16.91
C ALA A 238 -13.61 -16.04 16.32
N ASN A 239 -14.77 -16.68 16.07
CA ASN A 239 -16.04 -16.03 15.68
C ASN A 239 -16.47 -14.94 16.65
#